data_AF-A0A1Q7YE86-F1
#
_entry.id   AF-A0A1Q7YE86-F1
#
_cell.length_a   1.000
_cell.length_b   1.000
_cell.length_c   1.000
_cell.angle_alpha   90.00
_cell.angle_beta   90.00
_cell.angle_gamma   90.00
#
_symmetry.space_group_name_H-M   'P 1'
#
loop_
_entity.id
_entity.type
_entity.pdbx_description
1 polymer ?
#
loop_
_entity_poly.entity_id
_entity_poly.type
_entity_poly.pdbx_seq_one_letter_code
_entity_poly.pdbx_strand_id
1 'polypeptide(L)'
;MRSTQAINETRYKRLLSKAMPMIIETEEENERMLAEVKKLFDKGEDLSPEEEKVFKLMVKLVEDFEEKAYPIKNPTPLAMLEHLMDARGLTQKDLWEVFGSKSTASQVLNGKRELSKTHIKKLAAFFNVSPELFI
;
A
#
# COMPACT_ATOMS: atom_id res chain seq x y z
N MET A 1 7.25 28.16 -7.76
CA MET A 1 5.85 27.99 -8.23
C MET A 1 5.90 27.73 -9.72
N ARG A 2 5.64 26.50 -10.19
CA ARG A 2 5.65 26.19 -11.63
C ARG A 2 4.38 26.78 -12.25
N SER A 3 4.55 27.74 -13.14
CA SER A 3 3.47 28.42 -13.86
C SER A 3 2.58 27.42 -14.58
N THR A 4 1.27 27.63 -14.54
CA THR A 4 0.28 26.92 -15.35
C THR A 4 0.52 27.24 -16.83
N GLN A 5 1.49 26.56 -17.45
CA GLN A 5 1.76 26.70 -18.87
C GLN A 5 0.57 26.14 -19.64
N ALA A 6 0.07 26.90 -20.61
CA ALA A 6 -1.03 26.45 -21.46
C ALA A 6 -0.64 25.13 -22.15
N ILE A 7 -1.48 24.11 -21.99
CA ILE A 7 -1.27 22.79 -22.57
C ILE A 7 -1.26 22.91 -24.10
N ASN A 8 -0.23 22.36 -24.76
CA ASN A 8 -0.26 22.22 -26.20
C ASN A 8 -1.21 21.07 -26.57
N GLU A 9 -2.40 21.40 -27.06
CA GLU A 9 -3.43 20.42 -27.40
C GLU A 9 -2.97 19.38 -28.42
N THR A 10 -2.19 19.76 -29.42
CA THR A 10 -1.71 18.85 -30.47
C THR A 10 -0.76 17.82 -29.87
N ARG A 11 0.17 18.26 -29.01
CA ARG A 11 1.07 17.36 -28.29
C ARG A 11 0.30 16.45 -27.34
N TYR A 12 -0.66 17.01 -26.60
CA TYR A 12 -1.49 16.26 -25.66
C TYR A 12 -2.33 15.18 -26.37
N LYS A 13 -3.01 15.53 -27.47
CA LYS A 13 -3.76 14.57 -28.31
C LYS A 13 -2.87 13.43 -28.79
N ARG A 14 -1.66 13.73 -29.27
CA ARG A 14 -0.70 12.70 -29.70
C ARG A 14 -0.27 11.78 -28.54
N LEU A 15 -0.05 12.33 -27.35
CA LEU A 15 0.28 11.53 -26.17
C LEU A 15 -0.88 10.61 -25.78
N LEU A 16 -2.12 11.12 -25.77
CA LEU A 16 -3.31 10.32 -25.51
C LEU A 16 -3.51 9.22 -26.56
N SER A 17 -3.33 9.52 -27.85
CA SER A 17 -3.42 8.50 -28.90
C SER A 17 -2.34 7.43 -28.79
N LYS A 18 -1.16 7.76 -28.25
CA LYS A 18 -0.08 6.81 -28.04
C LYS A 18 -0.30 5.94 -26.80
N ALA A 19 -0.68 6.56 -25.69
CA ALA A 19 -0.90 5.87 -24.41
C ALA A 19 -2.24 5.12 -24.36
N MET A 20 -3.22 5.57 -25.15
CA MET A 20 -4.60 5.07 -25.19
C MET A 20 -5.16 4.80 -23.79
N PRO A 21 -5.24 5.83 -22.91
CA PRO A 21 -5.77 5.62 -21.58
C PRO A 21 -7.27 5.30 -21.68
N MET A 22 -7.67 4.23 -21.01
CA MET A 22 -9.05 3.74 -20.92
C MET A 22 -9.31 3.26 -19.49
N ILE A 23 -10.58 3.15 -19.12
CA ILE A 23 -10.95 2.44 -17.89
C ILE A 23 -10.36 1.03 -17.97
N ILE A 24 -9.75 0.60 -16.87
CA ILE A 24 -9.08 -0.68 -16.76
C ILE A 24 -10.10 -1.65 -16.16
N GLU A 25 -10.39 -2.73 -16.88
CA GLU A 25 -11.35 -3.76 -16.46
C GLU A 25 -10.68 -5.12 -16.27
N THR A 26 -9.46 -5.29 -16.78
CA THR A 26 -8.70 -6.55 -16.76
C THR A 26 -7.26 -6.33 -16.26
N GLU A 27 -6.61 -7.43 -15.83
CA GLU A 27 -5.22 -7.38 -15.37
C GLU A 27 -4.27 -7.04 -16.53
N GLU A 28 -4.53 -7.56 -17.72
CA GLU A 28 -3.73 -7.29 -18.91
C GLU A 28 -3.75 -5.80 -19.30
N GLU A 29 -4.90 -5.14 -19.12
CA GLU A 29 -5.02 -3.70 -19.29
C GLU A 29 -4.27 -2.92 -18.20
N ASN A 30 -4.30 -3.41 -16.96
CA ASN A 30 -3.54 -2.83 -15.84
C ASN A 30 -2.04 -2.90 -16.11
N GLU A 31 -1.51 -4.08 -16.46
CA GLU A 31 -0.10 -4.29 -16.78
C GLU A 31 0.37 -3.39 -17.93
N ARG A 32 -0.44 -3.26 -18.98
CA ARG A 32 -0.17 -2.34 -20.10
C ARG A 32 -0.07 -0.89 -19.62
N MET A 33 -1.04 -0.46 -18.80
CA MET A 33 -1.07 0.91 -18.28
C MET A 33 0.12 1.19 -17.36
N LEU A 34 0.44 0.25 -16.45
CA LEU A 34 1.59 0.31 -15.56
C LEU A 34 2.90 0.45 -16.34
N ALA A 35 3.06 -0.26 -17.46
CA ALA A 35 4.24 -0.13 -18.31
C ALA A 35 4.38 1.29 -18.90
N GLU A 36 3.28 1.96 -19.28
CA GLU A 36 3.31 3.35 -19.77
C GLU A 36 3.54 4.35 -18.62
N VAL A 37 2.91 4.14 -17.46
CA VAL A 37 3.17 4.91 -16.24
C VAL A 37 4.64 4.86 -15.88
N LYS A 38 5.26 3.68 -15.89
CA LYS A 38 6.68 3.50 -15.60
C LYS A 38 7.58 4.30 -16.56
N LYS A 39 7.29 4.27 -17.86
CA LYS A 39 8.06 5.04 -18.86
C LYS A 39 8.05 6.54 -18.60
N LEU A 40 6.94 7.08 -18.09
CA LEU A 40 6.84 8.50 -17.72
C LEU A 40 7.45 8.77 -16.35
N PHE A 41 7.30 7.86 -15.39
CA PHE A 41 7.93 7.95 -14.08
C PHE A 41 9.46 8.00 -14.19
N ASP A 42 10.05 7.16 -15.04
CA ASP A 42 11.49 7.09 -15.28
C ASP A 42 12.07 8.42 -15.85
N LYS A 43 11.23 9.34 -16.34
CA LYS A 43 11.65 10.68 -16.78
C LYS A 43 11.77 11.70 -15.65
N GLY A 44 11.15 11.46 -14.49
CA GLY A 44 11.23 12.34 -13.33
C GLY A 44 10.93 13.82 -13.65
N GLU A 45 11.91 14.69 -13.41
CA GLU A 45 11.77 16.14 -13.59
C GLU A 45 11.70 16.59 -15.06
N ASP A 46 12.07 15.74 -16.01
CA ASP A 46 12.07 16.04 -17.45
C ASP A 46 10.69 15.91 -18.10
N LEU A 47 9.65 15.58 -17.33
CA LEU A 47 8.27 15.52 -17.83
C LEU A 47 7.82 16.88 -18.35
N SER A 48 7.32 16.91 -19.59
CA SER A 48 6.61 18.09 -20.08
C SER A 48 5.27 18.26 -19.36
N PRO A 49 4.69 19.48 -19.35
CA PRO A 49 3.37 19.71 -18.77
C PRO A 49 2.28 18.78 -19.32
N GLU A 50 2.34 18.44 -20.61
CA GLU A 50 1.41 17.49 -21.24
C GLU A 50 1.65 16.05 -20.78
N GLU A 51 2.91 15.62 -20.68
CA GLU A 51 3.26 14.29 -20.19
C GLU A 51 2.87 14.12 -18.72
N GLU A 52 3.05 15.15 -17.90
CA GLU A 52 2.61 15.15 -16.50
C GLU A 52 1.09 14.97 -16.38
N LYS A 53 0.29 15.60 -17.27
CA LYS A 53 -1.16 15.41 -17.27
C LYS A 53 -1.58 13.99 -17.69
N VAL A 54 -0.96 13.44 -18.74
CA VAL A 54 -1.24 12.06 -19.16
C VAL A 54 -0.80 11.07 -18.09
N PHE A 55 0.37 11.28 -17.47
CA PHE A 55 0.87 10.48 -16.36
C PHE A 55 -0.14 10.45 -15.21
N LYS A 56 -0.59 11.61 -14.73
CA LYS A 56 -1.58 11.70 -13.65
C LYS A 56 -2.90 11.01 -13.99
N LEU A 57 -3.37 11.13 -15.23
CA LEU A 57 -4.56 10.42 -15.70
C LEU A 57 -4.37 8.91 -15.62
N MET A 58 -3.27 8.38 -16.16
CA MET A 58 -2.99 6.94 -16.16
C MET A 58 -2.82 6.39 -14.73
N VAL A 59 -2.09 7.10 -13.87
CA VAL A 59 -1.97 6.74 -12.45
C VAL A 59 -3.35 6.66 -11.80
N LYS A 60 -4.24 7.62 -12.06
CA LYS A 60 -5.58 7.59 -11.47
C LYS A 60 -6.44 6.41 -11.93
N LEU A 61 -6.26 5.98 -13.18
CA LEU A 61 -6.95 4.82 -13.74
C LEU A 61 -6.43 3.50 -13.13
N VAL A 62 -5.11 3.39 -12.97
CA VAL A 62 -4.48 2.25 -12.28
C VAL A 62 -4.96 2.16 -10.84
N GLU A 63 -4.92 3.27 -10.08
CA GLU A 63 -5.41 3.32 -8.70
C GLU A 63 -6.87 2.84 -8.58
N ASP A 64 -7.76 3.33 -9.45
CA ASP A 64 -9.18 2.96 -9.42
C ASP A 64 -9.43 1.46 -9.69
N PHE A 65 -8.61 0.85 -10.53
CA PHE A 65 -8.66 -0.60 -10.76
C PHE A 65 -8.06 -1.37 -9.57
N GLU A 66 -6.85 -1.02 -9.14
CA GLU A 66 -6.13 -1.74 -8.09
C GLU A 66 -6.84 -1.65 -6.73
N GLU A 67 -7.52 -0.55 -6.40
CA GLU A 67 -8.35 -0.46 -5.18
C GLU A 67 -9.46 -1.52 -5.16
N LYS A 68 -10.01 -1.88 -6.33
CA LYS A 68 -11.09 -2.86 -6.48
C LYS A 68 -10.56 -4.29 -6.62
N ALA A 69 -9.51 -4.47 -7.42
CA ALA A 69 -8.89 -5.76 -7.71
C ALA A 69 -8.04 -6.27 -6.54
N TYR A 70 -7.34 -5.36 -5.86
CA TYR A 70 -6.44 -5.61 -4.75
C TYR A 70 -6.86 -4.81 -3.52
N PRO A 71 -8.04 -5.08 -2.94
CA PRO A 71 -8.46 -4.42 -1.72
C PRO A 71 -7.40 -4.65 -0.65
N ILE A 72 -6.90 -3.55 -0.07
CA ILE A 72 -5.96 -3.62 1.05
C ILE A 72 -6.71 -4.33 2.19
N LYS A 73 -6.45 -5.63 2.33
CA LYS A 73 -6.87 -6.35 3.53
C LYS A 73 -6.03 -5.80 4.66
N ASN A 74 -6.66 -5.09 5.59
CA ASN A 74 -5.99 -4.78 6.84
C ASN A 74 -5.41 -6.09 7.38
N PRO A 75 -4.10 -6.14 7.65
CA PRO A 75 -3.50 -7.35 8.20
C PRO A 75 -4.27 -7.70 9.47
N THR A 76 -4.58 -8.98 9.65
CA THR A 76 -5.19 -9.42 10.90
C THR A 76 -4.30 -8.98 12.07
N PRO A 77 -4.86 -8.75 13.28
CA PRO A 77 -4.07 -8.36 14.43
C PRO A 77 -2.88 -9.31 14.71
N LEU A 78 -3.02 -10.59 14.36
CA LEU A 78 -1.94 -11.58 14.43
C LEU A 78 -0.88 -11.33 13.36
N ALA A 79 -1.26 -11.14 12.10
CA ALA A 79 -0.32 -10.84 11.02
C ALA A 79 0.48 -9.55 11.28
N MET A 80 -0.16 -8.52 11.84
CA MET A 80 0.53 -7.30 12.27
C MET A 80 1.53 -7.59 13.40
N LEU A 81 1.13 -8.40 14.39
CA LEU A 81 2.02 -8.82 15.47
C LEU A 81 3.25 -9.58 14.95
N GLU A 82 3.04 -10.54 14.05
CA GLU A 82 4.12 -11.32 13.42
C GLU A 82 5.07 -10.40 12.64
N HIS A 83 4.53 -9.45 11.88
CA HIS A 83 5.33 -8.47 11.15
C HIS A 83 6.19 -7.58 12.09
N LEU A 84 5.61 -7.10 13.19
CA LEU A 84 6.34 -6.29 14.17
C LEU A 84 7.40 -7.09 14.93
N MET A 85 7.15 -8.39 15.17
CA MET A 85 8.15 -9.30 15.73
C MET A 85 9.32 -9.48 14.77
N ASP A 86 9.04 -9.77 13.49
CA ASP A 86 10.06 -9.98 12.46
C ASP A 86 10.92 -8.72 12.25
N ALA A 87 10.27 -7.55 12.13
CA ALA A 87 10.95 -6.26 11.99
C ALA A 87 11.90 -5.91 13.15
N ARG A 88 11.71 -6.52 14.32
CA ARG A 88 12.56 -6.33 15.52
C ARG A 88 13.39 -7.56 15.88
N GLY A 89 13.35 -8.62 15.08
CA GLY A 89 14.05 -9.88 15.37
C GLY A 89 13.61 -10.56 16.66
N LEU A 90 12.34 -10.38 17.08
CA LEU A 90 11.82 -10.90 18.33
C LEU A 90 11.30 -12.33 18.19
N THR A 91 11.50 -13.12 19.23
CA THR A 91 10.95 -14.46 19.35
C THR A 91 9.68 -14.48 20.17
N GLN A 92 8.93 -15.58 20.13
CA GLN A 92 7.74 -15.75 20.97
C GLN A 92 8.04 -15.59 22.47
N LYS A 93 9.28 -15.89 22.88
CA LYS A 93 9.72 -15.81 24.29
C LYS A 93 9.76 -14.38 24.80
N ASP A 94 10.12 -13.44 23.93
CA ASP A 94 10.25 -12.02 24.27
C ASP A 94 8.88 -11.37 24.55
N LEU A 95 7.79 -12.01 24.11
CA LEU A 95 6.42 -11.56 24.36
C LEU A 95 5.74 -12.23 25.56
N TRP A 96 6.39 -13.18 26.25
CA TRP A 96 5.76 -13.90 27.36
C TRP A 96 5.30 -12.96 28.48
N GLU A 97 6.12 -11.97 28.84
CA GLU A 97 5.78 -10.96 29.85
C GLU A 97 4.61 -10.06 29.40
N VAL A 98 4.53 -9.77 28.09
CA VAL A 98 3.44 -8.97 27.52
C VAL A 98 2.11 -9.71 27.66
N PHE A 99 2.10 -11.02 27.40
CA PHE A 99 0.92 -11.88 27.52
C PHE A 99 0.68 -12.42 28.95
N GLY A 100 1.64 -12.24 29.86
CA GLY A 100 1.60 -12.72 31.24
C GLY A 100 1.77 -14.25 31.42
N SER A 101 1.75 -15.03 30.34
CA SER A 101 2.11 -16.45 30.39
C SER A 101 2.57 -16.98 29.03
N LYS A 102 3.48 -17.96 29.06
CA LYS A 102 3.94 -18.71 27.87
C LYS A 102 2.79 -19.40 27.13
N SER A 103 1.81 -19.94 27.86
CA SER A 103 0.65 -20.62 27.27
C SER A 103 -0.21 -19.64 26.47
N THR A 104 -0.51 -18.48 27.04
CA THR A 104 -1.29 -17.43 26.37
C THR A 104 -0.56 -16.90 25.13
N ALA A 105 0.73 -16.60 25.24
CA ALA A 105 1.53 -16.14 24.11
C ALA A 105 1.51 -17.14 22.95
N SER A 106 1.71 -18.42 23.27
CA SER A 106 1.68 -19.49 22.26
C SER A 106 0.30 -19.66 21.62
N GLN A 107 -0.78 -19.60 22.39
CA GLN A 107 -2.13 -19.70 21.84
C GLN A 107 -2.45 -18.56 20.87
N VAL A 108 -2.03 -17.33 21.19
CA VAL A 108 -2.23 -16.16 20.32
C VAL A 108 -1.37 -16.26 19.06
N LEU A 109 -0.08 -16.53 19.22
CA LEU A 109 0.87 -16.58 18.10
C LEU A 109 0.66 -17.78 17.16
N ASN A 110 -0.13 -18.78 17.58
CA ASN A 110 -0.57 -19.88 16.72
C ASN A 110 -2.01 -19.70 16.22
N GLY A 111 -2.62 -18.53 16.39
CA GLY A 111 -3.99 -18.23 15.93
C GLY A 111 -5.10 -18.99 16.66
N LYS A 112 -4.79 -19.69 17.76
CA LYS A 112 -5.77 -20.44 18.57
C LYS A 112 -6.57 -19.55 19.51
N ARG A 113 -6.15 -18.29 19.69
CA ARG A 113 -6.79 -17.32 20.56
C ARG A 113 -6.63 -15.91 19.99
N GLU A 114 -7.72 -15.14 19.97
CA GLU A 114 -7.67 -13.74 19.55
C GLU A 114 -7.00 -12.82 20.59
N LEU A 115 -6.51 -11.68 20.11
CA LEU A 115 -5.97 -10.63 20.96
C LEU A 115 -7.08 -9.95 21.76
N SER A 116 -6.98 -10.00 23.09
CA SER A 116 -7.87 -9.22 23.96
C SER A 116 -7.51 -7.73 23.91
N LYS A 117 -8.47 -6.85 24.23
CA LYS A 117 -8.20 -5.40 24.39
C LYS A 117 -7.03 -5.10 25.34
N THR A 118 -6.87 -5.91 26.38
CA THR A 118 -5.74 -5.79 27.33
C THR A 118 -4.41 -6.15 26.66
N HIS A 119 -4.37 -7.22 25.86
CA HIS A 119 -3.17 -7.59 25.11
C HIS A 119 -2.82 -6.53 24.07
N ILE A 120 -3.81 -6.02 23.33
CA ILE A 120 -3.64 -4.95 22.34
C ILE A 120 -2.97 -3.73 22.97
N LYS A 121 -3.44 -3.26 24.13
CA LYS A 121 -2.83 -2.12 24.84
C LYS A 121 -1.38 -2.39 25.25
N LYS A 122 -1.10 -3.59 25.77
CA LYS A 122 0.26 -3.97 26.18
C LYS A 122 1.21 -4.11 25.00
N LEU A 123 0.74 -4.70 23.89
CA LEU A 123 1.52 -4.81 22.64
C LEU A 123 1.77 -3.45 22.03
N ALA A 124 0.76 -2.58 21.96
CA ALA A 124 0.90 -1.20 21.49
C ALA A 124 1.97 -0.43 22.29
N ALA A 125 1.96 -0.58 23.63
CA ALA A 125 2.98 0.02 24.49
C ALA A 125 4.38 -0.59 24.25
N PHE A 126 4.48 -1.92 24.16
CA PHE A 126 5.73 -2.63 23.92
C PHE A 126 6.35 -2.29 22.55
N PHE A 127 5.51 -2.20 21.52
CA PHE A 127 5.93 -1.82 20.18
C PHE A 127 6.02 -0.31 19.97
N ASN A 128 5.56 0.52 20.90
CA ASN A 128 5.46 1.96 20.76
C ASN A 128 4.69 2.38 19.49
N VAL A 129 3.52 1.76 19.28
CA VAL A 129 2.63 1.98 18.13
C VAL A 129 1.20 2.23 18.58
N SER A 130 0.33 2.68 17.66
CA SER A 130 -1.11 2.82 17.95
C SER A 130 -1.75 1.45 18.20
N PRO A 131 -2.63 1.33 19.22
CA PRO A 131 -3.47 0.14 19.42
C PRO A 131 -4.31 -0.25 18.19
N GLU A 132 -4.62 0.71 17.33
CA GLU A 132 -5.43 0.52 16.11
C GLU A 132 -4.79 -0.45 15.11
N LEU A 133 -3.46 -0.66 15.18
CA LEU A 133 -2.78 -1.65 14.33
C LEU A 133 -3.20 -3.10 14.65
N PHE A 134 -3.81 -3.34 15.81
CA PHE A 134 -4.22 -4.67 16.26
C PHE A 134 -5.74 -4.82 16.38
N ILE A 135 -6.53 -3.98 15.69
CA ILE A 135 -8.01 -3.99 15.71
C ILE A 135 -8.56 -4.47 14.37
#